data_AF-A0A6N7FI79-F1
#
_entry.id   AF-A0A6N7FI79-F1
#
_cell.length_a   1.000
_cell.length_b   1.000
_cell.length_c   1.000
_cell.angle_alpha   90.00
_cell.angle_beta   90.00
_cell.angle_gamma   90.00
#
_symmetry.space_group_name_H-M   'P 1'
#
loop_
_entity.id
_entity.type
_entity.pdbx_description
1 polymer ?
#
loop_
_entity_poly.entity_id
_entity_poly.type
_entity_poly.pdbx_seq_one_letter_code
_entity_poly.pdbx_strand_id
1 'polypeptide(L)'
;MALTIRMSRGGAKKRPYYRIVVADSRYPRDGRFIERVGTYDPMLPKGSAARVAFKMDRIQHWLGLGARPSDRVARFLAAVDVLPRPAIPEQTKKNKPRAKTLERMREAEAAKKAADEAAAAAAAAEAAAAAAPAEEPAVEEPAAEEPAAEEPAAEEAPAEQTPAEEETKAE
;
A
#
# COMPACT_ATOMS: atom_id res chain seq x y z
N MET A 1 6.59 -25.93 -29.28
CA MET A 1 7.57 -26.79 -28.57
C MET A 1 8.21 -25.91 -27.52
N ALA A 2 7.79 -26.02 -26.27
CA ALA A 2 8.27 -25.13 -25.20
C ALA A 2 8.45 -25.93 -23.91
N LEU A 3 9.65 -25.88 -23.34
CA LEU A 3 9.95 -26.42 -22.02
C LEU A 3 9.25 -25.55 -20.96
N THR A 4 8.46 -26.19 -20.11
CA THR A 4 7.73 -25.51 -19.03
C THR A 4 8.06 -26.17 -17.70
N ILE A 5 8.37 -25.35 -16.69
CA ILE A 5 8.46 -25.80 -15.31
C ILE A 5 7.07 -25.68 -14.69
N ARG A 6 6.44 -26.82 -14.44
CA ARG A 6 5.03 -26.88 -14.01
C ARG A 6 4.85 -27.82 -12.82
N MET A 7 3.66 -27.74 -12.22
CA MET A 7 3.28 -28.60 -11.11
C MET A 7 2.43 -29.76 -11.63
N SER A 8 2.86 -30.98 -11.34
CA SER A 8 2.04 -32.18 -11.48
C SER A 8 1.38 -32.49 -10.13
N ARG A 9 0.10 -32.84 -10.18
CA ARG A 9 -0.66 -33.26 -9.01
C ARG A 9 -0.42 -34.75 -8.74
N GLY A 10 -0.07 -35.04 -7.50
CA GLY A 10 -0.13 -36.37 -6.91
C GLY A 10 -0.88 -36.33 -5.58
N GLY A 11 -0.64 -37.34 -4.77
CA GLY A 11 -1.31 -37.54 -3.49
C GLY A 11 -2.65 -38.26 -3.63
N ALA A 12 -3.41 -38.27 -2.55
CA ALA A 12 -4.68 -38.97 -2.45
C ALA A 12 -5.87 -38.00 -2.53
N LYS A 13 -7.09 -38.54 -2.59
CA LYS A 13 -8.32 -37.75 -2.46
C LYS A 13 -8.27 -36.95 -1.14
N LYS A 14 -8.62 -35.66 -1.20
CA LYS A 14 -8.54 -34.69 -0.08
C LYS A 14 -7.14 -34.45 0.52
N ARG A 15 -6.06 -35.03 -0.05
CA ARG A 15 -4.67 -34.78 0.37
C ARG A 15 -3.79 -34.50 -0.86
N PRO A 16 -3.85 -33.28 -1.41
CA PRO A 16 -3.08 -32.92 -2.60
C PRO A 16 -1.59 -32.80 -2.28
N TYR A 17 -0.75 -33.37 -3.12
CA TYR A 17 0.71 -33.21 -3.08
C TYR A 17 1.21 -32.86 -4.47
N TYR A 18 2.04 -31.85 -4.63
CA TYR A 18 2.49 -31.41 -5.94
C TYR A 18 3.97 -31.69 -6.16
N ARG A 19 4.31 -32.14 -7.35
CA ARG A 19 5.68 -32.34 -7.82
C ARG A 19 5.98 -31.23 -8.82
N ILE A 20 7.12 -30.57 -8.65
CA ILE A 20 7.58 -29.54 -9.58
C ILE A 20 8.45 -30.25 -10.61
N VAL A 21 7.98 -30.25 -11.87
CA VAL A 21 8.54 -31.03 -12.96
C VAL A 21 8.81 -30.15 -14.17
N VAL A 22 9.87 -30.50 -14.90
CA VAL A 22 10.16 -29.93 -16.21
C VAL A 22 9.58 -30.84 -17.27
N ALA A 23 8.70 -30.30 -18.12
CA ALA A 23 8.06 -31.05 -19.19
C ALA A 23 7.83 -30.16 -20.42
N ASP A 24 7.67 -30.79 -21.59
CA ASP A 24 7.13 -30.10 -22.77
C ASP A 24 5.65 -29.73 -22.50
N SER A 25 5.26 -28.52 -22.92
CA SER A 25 3.91 -27.99 -22.71
C SER A 25 2.79 -28.88 -23.29
N ARG A 26 3.08 -29.67 -24.33
CA ARG A 26 2.11 -30.54 -25.01
C ARG A 26 1.74 -31.80 -24.21
N TYR A 27 2.58 -32.21 -23.27
CA TYR A 27 2.31 -33.42 -22.49
C TYR A 27 1.22 -33.17 -21.43
N PRO A 28 0.39 -34.18 -21.09
CA PRO A 28 -0.64 -34.04 -20.07
C PRO A 28 -0.04 -33.72 -18.70
N ARG A 29 -0.80 -33.03 -17.83
CA ARG A 29 -0.34 -32.50 -16.53
C ARG A 29 0.42 -33.52 -15.69
N ASP A 30 -0.14 -34.72 -15.56
CA ASP A 30 0.34 -35.79 -14.68
C ASP A 30 0.96 -36.97 -15.44
N GLY A 31 1.35 -36.76 -16.71
CA GLY A 31 1.99 -37.79 -17.54
C GLY A 31 3.50 -37.69 -17.58
N ARG A 32 4.06 -37.94 -18.77
CA ARG A 32 5.51 -37.93 -19.01
C ARG A 32 6.10 -36.54 -18.73
N PHE A 33 7.19 -36.55 -17.96
CA PHE A 33 8.05 -35.40 -17.68
C PHE A 33 9.51 -35.76 -17.99
N ILE A 34 10.36 -34.74 -18.06
CA ILE A 34 11.81 -34.91 -18.32
C ILE A 34 12.52 -35.13 -16.99
N GLU A 35 12.34 -34.19 -16.04
CA GLU A 35 13.01 -34.23 -14.75
C GLU A 35 12.12 -33.66 -13.63
N ARG A 36 12.24 -34.22 -12.42
CA ARG A 36 11.64 -33.68 -11.20
C ARG A 36 12.63 -32.79 -10.47
N VAL A 37 12.32 -31.50 -10.42
CA VAL A 37 13.19 -30.46 -9.85
C VAL A 37 12.78 -30.00 -8.45
N GLY A 38 11.59 -30.39 -7.98
CA GLY A 38 11.14 -30.02 -6.63
C GLY A 38 9.80 -30.61 -6.23
N THR A 39 9.31 -30.17 -5.08
CA THR A 39 8.04 -30.59 -4.48
C THR A 39 7.34 -29.41 -3.81
N TYR A 40 6.02 -29.49 -3.72
CA TYR A 40 5.20 -28.53 -3.00
C TYR A 40 4.07 -29.25 -2.26
N ASP A 41 4.00 -29.04 -0.96
CA ASP A 41 2.93 -29.55 -0.11
C ASP A 41 2.09 -28.38 0.43
N PRO A 42 0.83 -28.22 -0.02
CA PRO A 42 -0.06 -27.17 0.48
C PRO A 42 -0.60 -27.44 1.88
N MET A 43 -0.51 -28.68 2.39
CA MET A 43 -1.01 -29.07 3.72
C MET A 43 -0.10 -28.56 4.82
N LEU A 44 1.17 -28.27 4.51
CA LEU A 44 2.10 -27.69 5.47
C LEU A 44 1.85 -26.18 5.67
N PRO A 45 2.11 -25.63 6.87
CA PRO A 45 1.97 -24.20 7.16
C PRO A 45 2.92 -23.36 6.29
N LYS A 46 2.55 -22.09 6.02
CA LYS A 46 3.27 -21.21 5.06
C LYS A 46 4.74 -20.96 5.42
N GLY A 47 5.06 -20.94 6.72
CA GLY A 47 6.44 -20.73 7.21
C GLY A 47 7.31 -21.99 7.23
N SER A 48 6.78 -23.16 6.87
CA SER A 48 7.59 -24.38 6.87
C SER A 48 8.50 -24.43 5.64
N ALA A 49 9.81 -24.59 5.85
CA ALA A 49 10.77 -24.80 4.77
C ALA A 49 10.47 -26.07 3.95
N ALA A 50 9.90 -27.11 4.58
CA ALA A 50 9.51 -28.34 3.90
C ALA A 50 8.28 -28.17 2.99
N ARG A 51 7.57 -27.04 3.08
CA ARG A 51 6.39 -26.75 2.24
C ARG A 51 6.76 -26.69 0.76
N VAL A 52 7.90 -26.11 0.42
CA VAL A 52 8.41 -25.99 -0.95
C VAL A 52 9.89 -26.41 -0.93
N ALA A 53 10.21 -27.51 -1.59
CA ALA A 53 11.60 -27.96 -1.72
C ALA A 53 12.04 -27.94 -3.19
N PHE A 54 13.23 -27.44 -3.43
CA PHE A 54 13.79 -27.22 -4.77
C PHE A 54 15.21 -27.74 -4.87
N LYS A 55 15.56 -28.28 -6.04
CA LYS A 55 16.94 -28.55 -6.44
C LYS A 55 17.46 -27.36 -7.24
N MET A 56 18.14 -26.43 -6.57
CA MET A 56 18.50 -25.13 -7.16
C MET A 56 19.37 -25.26 -8.41
N ASP A 57 20.36 -26.16 -8.38
CA ASP A 57 21.29 -26.37 -9.51
C ASP A 57 20.54 -26.74 -10.80
N ARG A 58 19.54 -27.60 -10.67
CA ARG A 58 18.74 -28.07 -11.81
C ARG A 58 17.79 -27.00 -12.31
N ILE A 59 17.19 -26.23 -11.40
CA ILE A 59 16.30 -25.13 -11.79
C ILE A 59 17.06 -24.08 -12.58
N GLN A 60 18.24 -23.66 -12.12
CA GLN A 60 19.08 -22.69 -12.82
C GLN A 60 19.49 -23.21 -14.20
N HIS A 61 19.90 -24.47 -14.30
CA HIS A 61 20.20 -25.11 -15.58
C HIS A 61 19.01 -25.03 -16.56
N TRP A 62 17.81 -25.43 -16.13
CA TRP A 62 16.64 -25.41 -17.00
C TRP A 62 16.16 -23.99 -17.34
N LEU A 63 16.31 -23.03 -16.44
CA LEU A 63 16.05 -21.61 -16.72
C LEU A 63 17.03 -21.08 -17.77
N GLY A 64 18.31 -21.46 -17.71
CA GLY A 64 19.32 -21.12 -18.72
C GLY A 64 19.03 -21.70 -20.10
N LEU A 65 18.40 -22.88 -20.16
CA LEU A 65 17.91 -23.49 -21.40
C LEU A 65 16.60 -22.87 -21.92
N GLY A 66 16.07 -21.83 -21.27
CA GLY A 66 14.86 -21.13 -21.68
C GLY A 66 13.55 -21.78 -21.23
N ALA A 67 13.58 -22.65 -20.21
CA ALA A 67 12.34 -23.20 -19.64
C ALA A 67 11.53 -22.09 -18.96
N ARG A 68 10.24 -21.99 -19.29
CA ARG A 68 9.35 -20.99 -18.69
C ARG A 68 8.61 -21.56 -17.47
N PRO A 69 8.70 -20.96 -16.27
CA PRO A 69 7.91 -21.39 -15.12
C PRO A 69 6.45 -20.96 -15.22
N SER A 70 5.53 -21.74 -14.65
CA SER A 70 4.12 -21.31 -14.48
C SER A 70 3.99 -20.26 -13.37
N ASP A 71 2.89 -19.49 -13.33
CA ASP A 71 2.69 -18.38 -12.37
C ASP A 71 2.93 -18.77 -10.91
N ARG A 72 2.46 -19.95 -10.50
CA ARG A 72 2.64 -20.42 -9.12
C ARG A 72 4.10 -20.77 -8.82
N VAL A 73 4.79 -21.41 -9.77
CA VAL A 73 6.21 -21.74 -9.64
C VAL A 73 7.05 -20.47 -9.65
N ALA A 74 6.74 -19.50 -10.52
CA ALA A 74 7.40 -18.20 -10.57
C ALA A 74 7.29 -17.46 -9.22
N ARG A 75 6.14 -17.51 -8.55
CA ARG A 75 5.98 -16.95 -7.19
C ARG A 75 6.84 -17.65 -6.13
N PHE A 76 7.02 -18.96 -6.23
CA PHE A 76 7.90 -19.69 -5.33
C PHE A 76 9.37 -19.39 -5.59
N LEU A 77 9.77 -19.30 -6.86
CA LEU A 77 11.12 -18.92 -7.24
C LEU A 77 11.45 -17.47 -6.86
N ALA A 78 10.47 -16.58 -6.92
CA ALA A 78 10.60 -15.21 -6.43
C ALA A 78 10.68 -15.10 -4.91
N ALA A 79 10.15 -16.07 -4.16
CA ALA A 79 10.32 -16.11 -2.70
C ALA A 79 11.71 -16.58 -2.27
N VAL A 80 12.50 -17.13 -3.21
CA VAL A 80 13.89 -17.57 -3.01
C VAL A 80 14.84 -16.73 -3.88
N ASP A 81 14.37 -15.55 -4.33
CA ASP A 81 15.15 -14.56 -5.10
C ASP A 81 15.82 -15.07 -6.39
N VAL A 82 15.34 -16.18 -6.98
CA VAL A 82 15.86 -16.72 -8.25
C VAL A 82 15.31 -15.96 -9.46
N LEU A 83 14.07 -15.47 -9.36
CA LEU A 83 13.38 -14.75 -10.41
C LEU A 83 12.69 -13.52 -9.83
N PRO A 84 12.53 -12.44 -10.61
CA PRO A 84 11.74 -11.30 -10.18
C PRO A 84 10.29 -11.73 -9.92
N ARG A 85 9.68 -11.17 -8.86
CA ARG A 85 8.28 -11.45 -8.54
C ARG A 85 7.41 -11.02 -9.73
N PRO A 86 6.52 -11.89 -10.24
CA PRO A 86 5.66 -11.52 -11.36
C PRO A 86 4.84 -10.28 -10.97
N ALA A 87 4.76 -9.32 -11.89
CA ALA A 87 4.05 -8.08 -11.67
C ALA A 87 2.57 -8.37 -11.37
N ILE A 88 2.13 -7.99 -10.16
CA ILE A 88 0.73 -8.03 -9.78
C ILE A 88 0.13 -6.70 -10.22
N PRO A 89 -0.77 -6.66 -11.22
CA PRO A 89 -1.39 -5.41 -11.61
C PRO A 89 -2.25 -4.89 -10.45
N GLU A 90 -2.02 -3.63 -10.08
CA GLU A 90 -2.60 -2.97 -8.90
C GLU A 90 -4.12 -2.76 -9.01
N GLN A 91 -4.70 -2.80 -10.22
CA GLN A 91 -6.13 -2.56 -10.39
C GLN A 91 -6.72 -3.34 -11.56
N THR A 92 -7.76 -4.13 -11.29
CA THR A 92 -8.69 -4.53 -12.35
C THR A 92 -9.44 -3.26 -12.78
N LYS A 93 -9.51 -3.00 -14.09
CA LYS A 93 -10.17 -1.81 -14.68
C LYS A 93 -11.67 -1.66 -14.31
N LYS A 94 -12.21 -2.57 -13.50
CA LYS A 94 -13.58 -2.65 -13.03
C LYS A 94 -13.87 -1.69 -11.87
N ASN A 95 -12.87 -1.35 -11.06
CA ASN A 95 -13.04 -0.45 -9.91
C ASN A 95 -12.95 1.04 -10.29
N LYS A 96 -12.59 1.35 -11.54
CA LYS A 96 -12.57 2.74 -12.01
C LYS A 96 -14.01 3.18 -12.31
N PRO A 97 -14.47 4.34 -11.81
CA PRO A 97 -15.76 4.90 -12.19
C PRO A 97 -15.84 5.04 -13.72
N ARG A 98 -17.04 4.85 -14.28
CA ARG A 98 -17.27 4.97 -15.72
C ARG A 98 -16.89 6.39 -16.18
N ALA A 99 -16.49 6.54 -17.45
CA ALA A 99 -16.07 7.83 -18.01
C ALA A 99 -17.06 8.98 -17.70
N LYS A 100 -18.36 8.73 -17.85
CA LYS A 100 -19.41 9.71 -17.53
C LYS A 100 -19.48 10.11 -16.05
N THR A 101 -19.15 9.20 -15.13
CA THR A 101 -19.09 9.50 -13.70
C THR A 101 -17.87 10.37 -13.38
N LEU A 102 -16.74 10.13 -14.05
CA LEU A 102 -15.54 10.95 -13.94
C LEU A 102 -15.77 12.38 -14.45
N GLU A 103 -16.46 12.52 -15.59
CA GLU A 103 -16.84 13.84 -16.13
C GLU A 103 -17.73 14.60 -15.14
N ARG A 104 -18.78 13.94 -14.62
CA ARG A 104 -19.67 14.55 -13.63
C ARG A 104 -18.97 14.92 -12.33
N MET A 105 -18.02 14.10 -11.86
CA MET A 105 -17.23 14.42 -10.66
C MET A 105 -16.30 15.61 -10.90
N ARG A 106 -15.68 15.72 -12.09
CA ARG A 106 -14.85 16.87 -12.46
C ARG A 106 -15.66 18.14 -12.63
N GLU A 107 -16.85 18.06 -13.22
CA GLU A 107 -17.77 19.20 -13.33
C GLU A 107 -18.26 19.65 -11.96
N ALA A 108 -18.62 18.71 -11.07
CA ALA A 108 -19.01 19.03 -9.70
C ALA A 108 -17.84 19.60 -8.87
N GLU A 109 -16.61 19.11 -9.06
CA GLU A 109 -15.41 19.63 -8.42
C GLU A 109 -15.03 21.02 -8.95
N ALA A 110 -15.13 21.24 -10.27
CA ALA A 110 -14.92 22.55 -10.88
C ALA A 110 -15.97 23.58 -10.44
N ALA A 111 -17.24 23.18 -10.35
CA ALA A 111 -18.32 24.02 -9.83
C ALA A 111 -18.13 24.34 -8.34
N LYS A 112 -17.70 23.35 -7.54
CA LYS A 112 -17.39 23.55 -6.12
C LYS A 112 -16.19 24.48 -5.93
N LYS A 113 -15.15 24.32 -6.75
CA LYS A 113 -13.97 25.19 -6.74
C LYS A 113 -14.32 26.62 -7.17
N ALA A 114 -15.12 26.79 -8.22
CA ALA A 114 -15.57 28.11 -8.66
C ALA A 114 -16.47 28.80 -7.60
N ALA A 115 -17.30 28.03 -6.88
CA ALA A 115 -18.11 28.57 -5.79
C ALA A 115 -17.25 28.99 -4.57
N ASP A 116 -16.22 28.19 -4.23
CA ASP A 116 -15.28 28.50 -3.15
C ASP A 116 -14.41 29.72 -3.50
N GLU A 117 -13.96 29.83 -4.75
CA GLU A 117 -13.15 30.96 -5.25
C GLU A 117 -13.99 32.25 -5.38
N ALA A 118 -15.27 32.14 -5.75
CA ALA A 118 -16.22 33.27 -5.72
C ALA A 118 -16.58 33.69 -4.29
N ALA A 119 -16.72 32.75 -3.36
CA ALA A 119 -16.94 33.05 -1.94
C ALA A 119 -15.70 33.70 -1.30
N ALA A 120 -14.50 33.24 -1.65
CA ALA A 120 -13.24 33.85 -1.21
C ALA A 120 -13.04 35.26 -1.80
N ALA A 121 -13.41 35.48 -3.07
CA ALA A 121 -13.35 36.80 -3.70
C ALA A 121 -14.41 37.76 -3.12
N ALA A 122 -15.61 37.28 -2.80
CA ALA A 122 -16.64 38.08 -2.14
C ALA A 122 -16.23 38.45 -0.70
N ALA A 123 -15.65 37.51 0.06
CA ALA A 123 -15.13 37.76 1.39
C ALA A 123 -13.92 38.73 1.37
N ALA A 124 -13.05 38.66 0.36
CA ALA A 124 -11.95 39.60 0.18
C ALA A 124 -12.44 41.00 -0.24
N ALA A 125 -13.50 41.09 -1.04
CA ALA A 125 -14.12 42.37 -1.42
C ALA A 125 -14.88 43.02 -0.25
N GLU A 126 -15.55 42.22 0.59
CA GLU A 126 -16.19 42.69 1.82
C GLU A 126 -15.15 43.16 2.86
N ALA A 127 -14.04 42.44 3.00
CA ALA A 127 -12.91 42.86 3.84
C ALA A 127 -12.18 44.12 3.31
N ALA A 128 -12.12 44.31 1.99
CA ALA A 128 -11.55 45.53 1.38
C ALA A 128 -12.50 46.74 1.46
N ALA A 129 -13.82 46.52 1.43
CA ALA A 129 -14.83 47.58 1.60
C ALA A 129 -14.97 48.04 3.06
N ALA A 130 -14.61 47.20 4.03
CA ALA A 130 -14.54 47.57 5.44
C ALA A 130 -13.29 48.39 5.83
N ALA A 131 -12.36 48.66 4.88
CA ALA A 131 -11.05 49.24 5.17
C ALA A 131 -10.77 50.65 4.60
N ALA A 132 -11.75 51.40 4.06
CA ALA A 132 -11.55 52.82 3.73
C ALA A 132 -12.89 53.60 3.69
N PRO A 133 -13.08 54.77 4.35
CA PRO A 133 -12.10 55.64 5.03
C PRO A 133 -12.45 55.97 6.51
N ALA A 134 -11.44 55.97 7.37
CA ALA A 134 -11.44 56.77 8.60
C ALA A 134 -10.10 57.52 8.64
N GLU A 135 -10.11 58.74 8.12
CA GLU A 135 -9.09 59.75 8.39
C GLU A 135 -9.68 60.74 9.40
N GLU A 136 -8.86 61.06 10.40
CA GLU A 136 -9.13 61.77 11.66
C GLU A 136 -9.77 63.17 11.47
N PRO A 137 -10.34 63.74 12.55
CA PRO A 137 -9.48 64.63 13.30
C PRO A 137 -9.56 64.45 14.82
N ALA A 138 -8.39 64.60 15.42
CA ALA A 138 -8.14 64.86 16.82
C ALA A 138 -8.93 66.05 17.38
N VAL A 139 -9.18 66.06 18.71
CA VAL A 139 -8.67 67.05 19.69
C VAL A 139 -9.35 66.89 21.08
N GLU A 140 -8.48 66.82 22.10
CA GLU A 140 -8.61 67.18 23.54
C GLU A 140 -9.46 66.39 24.57
N GLU A 141 -8.72 65.65 25.41
CA GLU A 141 -8.78 65.50 26.89
C GLU A 141 -9.30 66.74 27.68
N PRO A 142 -9.79 66.65 28.96
CA PRO A 142 -8.99 66.05 30.04
C PRO A 142 -9.71 65.41 31.26
N ALA A 143 -8.91 64.63 32.01
CA ALA A 143 -8.79 64.51 33.48
C ALA A 143 -10.03 64.08 34.30
N ALA A 144 -9.99 63.25 35.35
CA ALA A 144 -9.00 62.49 36.13
C ALA A 144 -9.82 61.35 36.79
N GLU A 145 -9.31 60.20 37.24
CA GLU A 145 -8.47 60.03 38.44
C GLU A 145 -8.22 58.50 38.60
N GLU A 146 -6.95 58.11 38.56
CA GLU A 146 -6.38 56.87 39.13
C GLU A 146 -6.50 56.92 40.68
N PRO A 147 -6.42 55.82 41.46
CA PRO A 147 -5.42 54.77 41.23
C PRO A 147 -5.77 53.34 41.74
N ALA A 148 -4.82 52.45 41.43
CA ALA A 148 -4.17 51.53 42.37
C ALA A 148 -4.43 50.03 42.23
N ALA A 149 -3.31 49.39 41.86
CA ALA A 149 -2.74 48.12 42.31
C ALA A 149 -3.09 46.87 41.46
N GLU A 150 -2.17 46.40 40.59
CA GLU A 150 -0.94 45.59 40.86
C GLU A 150 -1.26 44.11 40.54
N GLU A 151 -1.00 43.62 39.31
CA GLU A 151 0.18 42.82 38.86
C GLU A 151 0.45 41.53 39.69
N PRO A 152 1.09 40.46 39.15
CA PRO A 152 1.16 39.90 37.80
C PRO A 152 1.20 38.33 37.81
N ALA A 153 1.75 37.72 36.74
CA ALA A 153 2.30 36.35 36.59
C ALA A 153 1.34 35.24 36.09
N ALA A 154 1.67 34.36 35.15
CA ALA A 154 2.80 34.08 34.23
C ALA A 154 2.30 32.94 33.30
N GLU A 155 2.47 32.98 31.98
CA GLU A 155 3.53 32.31 31.19
C GLU A 155 3.66 30.79 31.49
N GLU A 156 3.15 29.89 30.64
CA GLU A 156 3.76 29.24 29.45
C GLU A 156 4.65 28.00 29.72
N ALA A 157 4.10 26.82 29.37
CA ALA A 157 4.76 25.60 28.85
C ALA A 157 5.82 24.84 29.72
N PRO A 158 6.51 23.79 29.21
CA PRO A 158 6.11 22.36 29.17
C PRO A 158 7.18 21.38 29.76
N ALA A 159 6.86 20.08 29.93
CA ALA A 159 7.77 18.90 29.90
C ALA A 159 7.02 17.66 30.48
N GLU A 160 6.76 16.59 29.73
CA GLU A 160 7.66 15.48 29.36
C GLU A 160 8.11 14.62 30.56
N GLN A 161 7.50 13.42 30.70
CA GLN A 161 8.24 12.18 31.00
C GLN A 161 7.39 10.90 30.79
N THR A 162 8.10 9.94 30.23
CA THR A 162 7.79 8.64 29.62
C THR A 162 7.76 7.46 30.65
N PRO A 163 7.47 6.21 30.20
CA PRO A 163 6.85 5.14 30.98
C PRO A 163 7.83 4.10 31.57
N ALA A 164 7.33 3.15 32.37
CA ALA A 164 7.99 1.86 32.63
C ALA A 164 6.99 0.74 33.01
N GLU A 165 7.01 -0.32 32.20
CA GLU A 165 6.60 -1.70 32.48
C GLU A 165 7.44 -2.31 33.62
N GLU A 166 6.86 -3.20 34.43
CA GLU A 166 7.60 -4.36 34.95
C GLU A 166 6.66 -5.56 35.15
N GLU A 167 6.87 -6.59 34.32
CA GLU A 167 6.35 -7.95 34.47
C GLU A 167 6.90 -8.61 35.74
N THR A 168 6.05 -9.26 36.52
CA THR A 168 6.47 -10.31 37.46
C THR A 168 5.88 -11.65 37.02
N LYS A 169 6.81 -12.51 36.60
CA LYS A 169 6.67 -13.91 36.26
C LYS A 169 6.52 -14.75 37.53
N ALA A 170 5.42 -15.46 37.67
CA ALA A 170 5.28 -16.61 38.56
C ALA A 170 4.17 -17.54 38.02
N GLU A 171 4.59 -18.61 37.34
CA GLU A 171 4.12 -20.01 37.47
C GLU A 171 4.66 -20.86 36.30
#